data_AF-A0A2N3FP88-F1
#
_entry.id   AF-A0A2N3FP88-F1
#
_cell.length_a   1.000
_cell.length_b   1.000
_cell.length_c   1.000
_cell.angle_alpha   90.00
_cell.angle_beta   90.00
_cell.angle_gamma   90.00
#
_symmetry.space_group_name_H-M   'P 1'
#
loop_
_entity.id
_entity.type
_entity.pdbx_description
1 polymer ?
#
loop_
_entity_poly.entity_id
_entity_poly.type
_entity_poly.pdbx_seq_one_letter_code
_entity_poly.pdbx_strand_id
1 'polypeptide(L)'
;MTEIQRQPFVPEDVHSNADGWWRDCAERAVMWCAAAGFPFSADTLTELGVPDPDVPQRWGSLLSTFHRRGLIELVGFKTSPRQSRQGGVVRVWRGTPAAREVDR
;
A
#
# COMPACT_ATOMS: atom_id res chain seq x y z
N MET A 1 14.02 -33.23 -13.63
CA MET A 1 14.22 -31.99 -12.84
C MET A 1 13.97 -30.83 -13.78
N THR A 2 12.84 -30.14 -13.63
CA THR A 2 12.41 -29.07 -14.55
C THR A 2 13.07 -27.76 -14.12
N GLU A 3 13.93 -27.22 -14.98
CA GLU A 3 14.66 -25.97 -14.74
C GLU A 3 13.69 -24.78 -14.87
N ILE A 4 13.44 -24.08 -13.76
CA ILE A 4 12.65 -22.85 -13.74
C ILE A 4 13.55 -21.75 -14.30
N GLN A 5 13.35 -21.42 -15.57
CA GLN A 5 13.98 -20.28 -16.24
C GLN A 5 13.57 -18.98 -15.54
N ARG A 6 14.47 -18.39 -14.75
CA ARG A 6 14.29 -17.04 -14.20
C ARG A 6 14.78 -16.03 -15.23
N GLN A 7 13.86 -15.34 -15.88
CA GLN A 7 14.20 -14.18 -16.69
C GLN A 7 14.73 -13.04 -15.81
N PRO A 8 15.70 -12.24 -16.29
CA PRO A 8 16.21 -11.07 -15.57
C PRO A 8 15.15 -9.95 -15.53
N PHE A 9 15.05 -9.27 -14.39
CA PHE A 9 14.23 -8.09 -14.22
C PHE A 9 14.83 -6.92 -15.02
N VAL A 10 14.09 -6.42 -16.03
CA VAL A 10 14.46 -5.23 -16.83
C VAL A 10 13.68 -4.03 -16.28
N PRO A 11 14.33 -3.01 -15.68
CA PRO A 11 13.64 -1.90 -15.02
C PRO A 11 12.93 -0.90 -15.96
N GLU A 12 13.32 -0.84 -17.23
CA GLU A 12 12.88 0.20 -18.18
C GLU A 12 11.47 0.00 -18.75
N ASP A 13 10.89 -1.20 -18.67
CA ASP A 13 9.56 -1.52 -19.22
C ASP A 13 8.39 -1.34 -18.22
N VAL A 14 8.66 -0.83 -17.02
CA VAL A 14 7.64 -0.64 -15.99
C VAL A 14 6.92 0.71 -16.18
N HIS A 15 6.00 0.76 -17.14
CA HIS A 15 4.87 1.68 -17.31
C HIS A 15 4.89 3.02 -16.53
N SER A 16 5.72 3.97 -16.99
CA SER A 16 5.92 5.30 -16.38
C SER A 16 4.64 6.14 -16.14
N ASN A 17 3.54 5.90 -16.86
CA ASN A 17 2.27 6.65 -16.70
C ASN A 17 1.23 5.99 -15.79
N ALA A 18 1.17 4.65 -15.70
CA ALA A 18 0.25 3.96 -14.78
C ALA A 18 0.71 4.14 -13.33
N ASP A 19 2.03 4.18 -13.12
CA ASP A 19 2.68 4.38 -11.84
C ASP A 19 2.33 5.72 -11.18
N GLY A 20 2.29 6.80 -11.97
CA GLY A 20 2.02 8.15 -11.47
C GLY A 20 0.58 8.32 -11.00
N TRP A 21 -0.39 7.88 -11.82
CA TRP A 21 -1.81 7.98 -11.48
C TRP A 21 -2.19 7.07 -10.32
N TRP A 22 -1.77 5.80 -10.34
CA TRP A 22 -2.00 4.88 -9.23
C TRP A 22 -1.43 5.44 -7.92
N ARG A 23 -0.19 5.96 -7.97
CA ARG A 23 0.48 6.53 -6.80
C ARG A 23 -0.29 7.71 -6.24
N ASP A 24 -0.73 8.66 -7.08
CA ASP A 24 -1.51 9.81 -6.62
C ASP A 24 -2.82 9.37 -5.94
N CYS A 25 -3.58 8.44 -6.55
CA CYS A 25 -4.78 7.88 -5.93
C CYS A 25 -4.48 7.22 -4.58
N ALA A 26 -3.42 6.41 -4.51
CA ALA A 26 -3.06 5.67 -3.32
C ALA A 26 -2.52 6.59 -2.20
N GLU A 27 -1.71 7.61 -2.53
CA GLU A 27 -1.20 8.59 -1.57
C GLU A 27 -2.34 9.41 -0.95
N ARG A 28 -3.32 9.84 -1.75
CA ARG A 28 -4.52 10.53 -1.24
C ARG A 28 -5.34 9.66 -0.29
N ALA A 29 -5.55 8.40 -0.64
CA ALA A 29 -6.30 7.47 0.21
C ALA A 29 -5.57 7.20 1.54
N VAL A 30 -4.24 7.02 1.51
CA VAL A 30 -3.44 6.86 2.73
C VAL A 30 -3.53 8.10 3.61
N MET A 31 -3.39 9.31 3.03
CA MET A 31 -3.52 10.56 3.78
C MET A 31 -4.90 10.70 4.41
N TRP A 32 -5.97 10.40 3.67
CA TRP A 32 -7.33 10.44 4.20
C TRP A 32 -7.51 9.47 5.38
N CYS A 33 -7.06 8.22 5.26
CA CYS A 33 -7.12 7.26 6.36
C CYS A 33 -6.26 7.69 7.56
N ALA A 34 -5.09 8.27 7.31
CA ALA A 34 -4.19 8.75 8.35
C ALA A 34 -4.82 9.93 9.12
N ALA A 35 -5.38 10.91 8.43
CA ALA A 35 -6.11 12.04 9.03
C ALA A 35 -7.31 11.56 9.84
N ALA A 36 -8.11 10.62 9.29
CA ALA A 36 -9.25 10.03 10.00
C ALA A 36 -8.84 9.26 11.26
N GLY A 37 -7.64 8.69 11.30
CA GLY A 37 -7.06 8.07 12.49
C GLY A 37 -7.60 6.68 12.84
N PHE A 38 -8.39 6.05 11.97
CA PHE A 38 -8.84 4.67 12.12
C PHE A 38 -7.81 3.66 11.61
N PRO A 39 -7.79 2.41 12.10
CA PRO A 39 -6.93 1.37 11.57
C PRO A 39 -7.28 1.00 10.11
N PHE A 40 -6.28 0.88 9.24
CA PHE A 40 -6.46 0.53 7.83
C PHE A 40 -5.34 -0.39 7.31
N SER A 41 -5.60 -1.10 6.21
CA SER A 41 -4.58 -1.90 5.50
C SER A 41 -4.61 -1.59 4.00
N ALA A 42 -3.70 -2.18 3.23
CA ALA A 42 -3.77 -2.11 1.76
C ALA A 42 -5.13 -2.60 1.23
N ASP A 43 -5.76 -3.57 1.90
CA ASP A 43 -7.08 -4.05 1.49
C ASP A 43 -8.16 -2.99 1.67
N THR A 44 -8.10 -2.24 2.77
CA THR A 44 -8.98 -1.09 3.03
C THR A 44 -8.84 -0.02 1.93
N LEU A 45 -7.61 0.26 1.46
CA LEU A 45 -7.38 1.24 0.40
C LEU A 45 -8.04 0.79 -0.92
N THR A 46 -7.94 -0.50 -1.26
CA THR A 46 -8.65 -1.03 -2.42
C THR A 46 -10.17 -1.00 -2.24
N GLU A 47 -10.68 -1.28 -1.03
CA GLU A 47 -12.12 -1.18 -0.72
C GLU A 47 -12.65 0.26 -0.84
N LEU A 48 -11.79 1.26 -0.61
CA LEU A 48 -12.07 2.68 -0.86
C LEU A 48 -12.01 3.06 -2.35
N GLY A 49 -11.73 2.10 -3.24
CA GLY A 49 -11.74 2.30 -4.70
C GLY A 49 -10.37 2.64 -5.29
N VAL A 50 -9.27 2.54 -4.52
CA VAL A 50 -7.93 2.69 -5.11
C VAL A 50 -7.67 1.46 -6.00
N PRO A 51 -7.29 1.64 -7.28
CA PRO A 51 -6.99 0.53 -8.17
C PRO A 51 -5.80 -0.29 -7.66
N ASP A 52 -5.72 -1.55 -8.09
CA ASP A 52 -4.53 -2.35 -7.84
C ASP A 52 -3.34 -1.81 -8.64
N PRO A 53 -2.12 -1.82 -8.07
CA PRO A 53 -0.90 -1.53 -8.80
C PRO A 53 -0.63 -2.61 -9.86
N ASP A 54 0.21 -2.27 -10.82
CA ASP A 54 0.87 -3.19 -11.74
C ASP A 54 1.57 -4.37 -11.02
N VAL A 55 2.19 -4.12 -9.85
CA VAL A 55 2.80 -5.15 -9.02
C VAL A 55 2.43 -5.00 -7.53
N PRO A 56 2.06 -6.09 -6.83
CA PRO A 56 1.49 -6.02 -5.48
C PRO A 56 2.44 -5.46 -4.41
N GLN A 57 3.75 -5.53 -4.63
CA GLN A 57 4.78 -5.02 -3.72
C GLN A 57 4.74 -3.49 -3.58
N ARG A 58 4.10 -2.77 -4.50
CA ARG A 58 3.96 -1.31 -4.41
C ARG A 58 3.16 -0.87 -3.20
N TRP A 59 2.16 -1.64 -2.78
CA TRP A 59 1.43 -1.37 -1.54
C TRP A 59 2.36 -1.30 -0.32
N GLY A 60 3.25 -2.30 -0.21
CA GLY A 60 4.23 -2.36 0.89
C GLY A 60 5.22 -1.21 0.83
N SER A 61 5.70 -0.86 -0.36
CA SER A 61 6.65 0.23 -0.58
C SER A 61 6.04 1.61 -0.25
N LEU A 62 4.79 1.83 -0.64
CA LEU A 62 4.02 3.03 -0.34
C LEU A 62 3.85 3.21 1.17
N LEU A 63 3.24 2.23 1.84
CA LEU A 63 2.96 2.30 3.28
C LEU A 63 4.24 2.42 4.12
N SER A 64 5.31 1.73 3.72
CA SER A 64 6.63 1.88 4.36
C SER A 64 7.21 3.28 4.21
N THR A 65 6.89 3.98 3.12
CA THR A 65 7.33 5.38 2.91
C THR A 65 6.58 6.34 3.83
N PHE A 66 5.27 6.20 3.97
CA PHE A 66 4.48 7.01 4.92
C PHE A 66 4.88 6.76 6.38
N HIS A 67 5.15 5.49 6.72
CA HIS A 67 5.67 5.13 8.03
C HIS A 67 7.01 5.78 8.33
N ARG A 68 7.97 5.73 7.39
CA ARG A 68 9.27 6.40 7.54
C ARG A 68 9.15 7.92 7.65
N ARG A 69 8.13 8.53 7.05
CA ARG A 69 7.81 9.96 7.19
C ARG A 69 7.10 10.28 8.52
N GLY A 70 6.81 9.29 9.35
CA GLY A 70 6.14 9.49 10.63
C GLY A 70 4.66 9.84 10.52
N LEU A 71 4.02 9.63 9.36
CA LEU A 71 2.60 9.95 9.12
C LEU A 71 1.66 8.82 9.56
N ILE A 72 2.14 7.59 9.54
CA ILE A 72 1.40 6.42 9.99
C ILE A 72 2.29 5.54 10.85
N GLU A 73 1.69 4.74 11.72
CA GLU A 73 2.36 3.78 12.61
C GLU A 73 1.78 2.38 12.42
N LEU A 74 2.62 1.35 12.58
CA LEU A 74 2.17 -0.04 12.57
C LEU A 74 1.44 -0.35 13.88
N VAL A 75 0.16 -0.72 13.80
CA VAL A 75 -0.65 -1.03 14.98
C VAL A 75 -1.00 -2.51 15.10
N GLY A 76 -0.66 -3.32 14.09
CA GLY A 76 -0.81 -4.76 14.17
C GLY A 76 -0.81 -5.45 12.82
N PHE A 77 -1.37 -6.65 12.81
CA PHE A 77 -1.48 -7.51 11.64
C PHE A 77 -2.87 -8.14 11.61
N LYS A 78 -3.43 -8.35 10.42
CA LYS A 78 -4.66 -9.10 10.21
C LYS A 78 -4.51 -10.08 9.06
N THR A 79 -5.34 -11.11 9.01
CA THR A 79 -5.47 -11.93 7.81
C THR A 79 -6.18 -11.12 6.73
N SER A 80 -5.70 -11.22 5.49
CA SER A 80 -6.39 -10.62 4.35
C SER A 80 -7.68 -11.41 4.09
N PRO A 81 -8.84 -10.75 3.96
CA PRO A 81 -10.08 -11.42 3.58
C PRO A 81 -10.09 -11.85 2.10
N ARG A 82 -9.11 -11.40 1.30
CA ARG A 82 -9.04 -11.70 -0.13
C ARG A 82 -8.54 -13.12 -0.38
N GLN A 83 -9.36 -13.89 -1.10
CA GLN A 83 -9.04 -15.25 -1.55
C GLN A 83 -7.77 -15.29 -2.42
N SER A 84 -7.51 -14.23 -3.21
CA SER A 84 -6.32 -14.12 -4.06
C SER A 84 -4.99 -14.10 -3.29
N ARG A 85 -5.01 -13.78 -1.99
CA ARG A 85 -3.83 -13.79 -1.12
C ARG A 85 -3.74 -15.03 -0.23
N GLN A 86 -4.60 -16.04 -0.45
CA GLN A 86 -4.62 -17.32 0.27
C GLN A 86 -4.55 -17.17 1.81
N GLY A 87 -5.27 -16.20 2.38
CA GLY A 87 -5.25 -15.94 3.83
C GLY A 87 -3.94 -15.32 4.36
N GLY A 88 -3.11 -14.75 3.47
CA GLY A 88 -1.88 -14.08 3.84
C GLY A 88 -2.09 -12.95 4.85
N VAL A 89 -1.12 -12.79 5.75
CA VAL A 89 -1.13 -11.76 6.79
C VAL A 89 -0.74 -10.41 6.18
N VAL A 90 -1.53 -9.37 6.46
CA VAL A 90 -1.29 -7.98 6.07
C VAL A 90 -1.08 -7.09 7.28
N ARG A 91 -0.22 -6.07 7.13
CA ARG A 91 -0.01 -5.04 8.15
C ARG A 91 -1.24 -4.14 8.28
N VAL A 92 -1.51 -3.71 9.51
CA VAL A 92 -2.54 -2.72 9.86
C VAL A 92 -1.85 -1.46 10.37
N TRP A 93 -2.24 -0.32 9.81
CA TRP A 93 -1.66 0.99 10.05
C TRP A 93 -2.68 1.94 10.67
N ARG A 94 -2.21 2.97 11.35
CA ARG A 94 -3.03 4.08 11.85
C ARG A 94 -2.28 5.39 11.62
N GLY A 95 -3.00 6.49 11.39
CA GLY A 95 -2.38 7.82 11.35
C GLY A 95 -1.80 8.26 12.69
N THR A 96 -0.65 8.93 12.64
CA THR A 96 -0.01 9.56 13.80
C THR A 96 -0.60 10.94 14.09
N PRO A 97 -0.29 11.58 15.23
CA PRO A 97 -0.66 12.97 15.47
C PRO A 97 -0.21 13.93 14.36
N ALA A 98 1.00 13.74 13.83
CA ALA A 98 1.54 14.56 12.75
C ALA A 98 0.66 14.52 11.48
N ALA A 99 0.08 13.38 11.13
CA ALA A 99 -0.80 13.29 9.97
C ALA A 99 -2.14 14.01 10.17
N ARG A 100 -2.60 14.18 11.41
CA ARG A 100 -3.84 14.89 11.74
C ARG A 100 -3.67 16.41 11.73
N GLU A 101 -2.46 16.89 11.98
CA GLU A 101 -2.13 18.31 11.95
C GLU A 101 -2.03 18.84 10.52
N VAL A 102 -1.67 18.00 9.55
CA VAL A 102 -1.57 18.38 8.13
C VAL A 102 -2.92 18.76 7.51
N ASP A 103 -4.03 18.28 8.07
CA ASP A 103 -5.40 18.53 7.55
C ASP A 103 -6.10 19.72 8.23
N ARG A 104 -5.46 20.40 9.19
CA ARG A 104 -5.99 21.57 9.91
C ARG A 104 -5.45 22.88 9.34
#